data_AF-A0A542Q219-F1
#
_entry.id   AF-A0A542Q219-F1
#
_cell.length_a   1.000
_cell.length_b   1.000
_cell.length_c   1.000
_cell.angle_alpha   90.00
_cell.angle_beta   90.00
_cell.angle_gamma   90.00
#
_symmetry.space_group_name_H-M   'P 1'
#
loop_
_entity.id
_entity.type
_entity.pdbx_description
1 polymer ?
#
loop_
_entity_poly.entity_id
_entity_poly.type
_entity_poly.pdbx_seq_one_letter_code
_entity_poly.pdbx_strand_id
1 'polypeptide(L)'
;MVDTDDRFAVRRRADSEPVLWVGLSTAPHVTAEATETAEAHDVPGLAGLDRRFEVTFDDLEAVLDEINTLIEVQATLQGLTGGYLFPPWNDNVMAPE
;
A
#
# COMPACT_ATOMS: atom_id res chain seq x y z
N MET A 1 11.93 -0.53 -2.54
CA MET A 1 12.11 0.78 -3.20
C MET A 1 11.63 0.64 -4.62
N VAL A 2 10.41 1.10 -4.88
CA VAL A 2 9.81 1.16 -6.23
C VAL A 2 10.57 2.17 -7.07
N ASP A 3 10.85 1.83 -8.33
CA ASP A 3 11.40 2.79 -9.29
C ASP A 3 10.42 3.96 -9.46
N THR A 4 10.88 5.19 -9.30
CA THR A 4 10.01 6.38 -9.43
C THR A 4 9.42 6.53 -10.83
N ASP A 5 10.05 5.95 -11.86
CA ASP A 5 9.56 6.02 -13.24
C ASP A 5 8.37 5.07 -13.51
N ASP A 6 8.16 4.05 -12.67
CA ASP A 6 7.09 3.04 -12.83
C ASP A 6 5.89 3.27 -11.90
N ARG A 7 5.68 4.51 -11.44
CA ARG A 7 4.54 4.89 -10.58
C ARG A 7 3.52 5.74 -11.33
N PHE A 8 2.27 5.65 -10.91
CA PHE A 8 1.22 6.56 -11.38
C PHE A 8 0.65 7.38 -10.22
N ALA A 9 0.27 8.62 -10.53
CA ALA A 9 -0.37 9.52 -9.61
C ALA A 9 -1.88 9.26 -9.54
N VAL A 10 -2.42 9.18 -8.32
CA VAL A 10 -3.84 9.19 -8.03
C VAL A 10 -4.18 10.46 -7.27
N ARG A 11 -5.21 11.16 -7.73
CA ARG A 11 -5.73 12.39 -7.14
C ARG A 11 -7.24 12.37 -7.20
N ARG A 12 -7.91 12.98 -6.23
CA ARG A 12 -9.37 13.16 -6.24
C ARG A 12 -9.83 14.00 -7.44
N ARG A 13 -9.06 15.03 -7.80
CA ARG A 13 -9.23 15.87 -8.99
C ARG A 13 -7.87 16.11 -9.64
N ALA A 14 -7.85 16.44 -10.93
CA ALA A 14 -6.60 16.62 -11.67
C ALA A 14 -5.61 17.57 -10.98
N ASP A 15 -6.13 18.64 -10.36
CA ASP A 15 -5.34 19.70 -9.72
C ASP A 15 -5.45 19.70 -8.18
N SER A 16 -5.83 18.58 -7.55
CA SER A 16 -5.92 18.49 -6.08
C SER A 16 -4.67 17.87 -5.45
N GLU A 17 -4.33 18.39 -4.27
CA GLU A 17 -3.41 17.76 -3.32
C GLU A 17 -4.20 17.11 -2.17
N PRO A 18 -3.63 16.09 -1.50
CA PRO A 18 -2.33 15.48 -1.76
C PRO A 18 -2.34 14.49 -2.94
N VAL A 19 -1.16 14.21 -3.49
CA VAL A 19 -0.97 13.21 -4.55
C VAL A 19 -0.59 11.88 -3.90
N LEU A 20 -1.35 10.83 -4.22
CA LEU A 20 -0.97 9.46 -3.89
C LEU A 20 -0.19 8.87 -5.05
N TRP A 21 0.99 8.35 -4.80
CA TRP A 21 1.79 7.64 -5.79
C TRP A 21 1.65 6.15 -5.58
N VAL A 22 1.22 5.44 -6.62
CA VAL A 22 1.05 3.99 -6.60
C VAL A 22 2.06 3.36 -7.53
N GLY A 23 2.79 2.35 -7.05
CA GLY A 23 3.68 1.57 -7.90
C GLY A 23 3.91 0.15 -7.39
N LEU A 24 4.37 -0.72 -8.28
CA LEU A 24 4.64 -2.12 -7.96
C LEU A 24 6.09 -2.30 -7.48
N SER A 25 6.25 -2.88 -6.30
CA SER A 25 7.53 -3.29 -5.75
C SER A 25 7.70 -4.79 -5.93
N THR A 26 8.73 -5.20 -6.67
CA THR A 26 9.18 -6.60 -6.79
C THR A 26 10.60 -6.76 -6.25
N ALA A 27 11.02 -5.86 -5.36
CA ALA A 27 12.38 -5.83 -4.84
C ALA A 27 12.62 -7.00 -3.87
N PRO A 28 13.85 -7.54 -3.76
CA PRO A 28 14.11 -8.73 -2.94
C PRO A 28 13.73 -8.63 -1.45
N HIS A 29 13.70 -7.41 -0.88
CA HIS A 29 13.31 -7.21 0.52
C HIS A 29 11.80 -7.39 0.76
N VAL A 30 10.96 -7.33 -0.28
CA VAL A 30 9.51 -7.47 -0.11
C VAL A 30 9.17 -8.81 0.52
N THR A 31 9.84 -9.89 0.11
CA THR A 31 9.64 -11.22 0.70
C THR A 31 10.06 -11.28 2.17
N ALA A 32 11.18 -10.66 2.53
CA ALA A 32 11.65 -10.63 3.91
C ALA A 32 10.67 -9.85 4.81
N GLU A 33 10.28 -8.65 4.38
CA GLU A 33 9.30 -7.82 5.09
C GLU A 33 7.94 -8.52 5.19
N ALA A 34 7.50 -9.21 4.14
CA ALA A 34 6.26 -9.99 4.18
C ALA A 34 6.33 -11.12 5.22
N THR A 35 7.45 -11.84 5.33
CA THR A 35 7.63 -12.84 6.38
C THR A 35 7.62 -12.22 7.78
N GLU A 36 8.33 -11.11 7.98
CA GLU A 36 8.37 -10.40 9.27
C GLU A 36 6.98 -9.90 9.70
N THR A 37 6.23 -9.28 8.78
CA THR A 37 4.84 -8.83 9.03
C THR A 37 3.91 -10.01 9.30
N ALA A 38 4.05 -11.12 8.57
CA ALA A 38 3.23 -12.31 8.80
C ALA A 38 3.41 -12.85 10.22
N GLU A 39 4.65 -12.89 10.72
CA GLU A 39 4.97 -13.34 12.08
C GLU A 39 4.48 -12.35 13.14
N ALA A 40 4.69 -11.05 12.93
CA ALA A 40 4.31 -10.01 13.89
C ALA A 40 2.79 -9.93 14.13
N HIS A 41 1.99 -10.22 13.10
CA HIS A 41 0.53 -10.11 13.15
C HIS A 41 -0.21 -11.45 13.17
N ASP A 42 0.50 -12.58 13.23
CA ASP A 42 -0.07 -13.95 13.17
C ASP A 42 -0.93 -14.18 11.89
N VAL A 43 -0.43 -13.71 10.74
CA VAL A 43 -1.08 -13.81 9.42
C VAL A 43 -0.21 -14.65 8.47
N PRO A 44 -0.21 -15.99 8.60
CA PRO A 44 0.71 -16.86 7.85
C PRO A 44 0.53 -16.79 6.32
N GLY A 45 -0.65 -16.39 5.83
CA GLY A 45 -0.90 -16.24 4.39
C GLY A 45 -0.17 -15.06 3.74
N LEU A 46 0.36 -14.13 4.53
CA LEU A 46 1.19 -13.02 4.05
C LEU A 46 2.64 -13.46 3.83
N ALA A 47 3.09 -14.51 4.53
CA ALA A 47 4.47 -14.99 4.43
C ALA A 47 4.78 -15.49 3.02
N GLY A 48 5.91 -15.03 2.47
CA GLY A 48 6.39 -15.46 1.16
C GLY A 48 5.83 -14.68 -0.04
N LEU A 49 4.94 -13.70 0.17
CA LEU A 49 4.59 -12.75 -0.89
C LEU A 49 5.83 -11.98 -1.34
N ASP A 50 6.11 -11.99 -2.64
CA ASP A 50 7.32 -11.42 -3.25
C ASP A 50 7.07 -10.06 -3.94
N ARG A 51 5.83 -9.58 -3.91
CA ARG A 51 5.40 -8.36 -4.58
C ARG A 51 4.37 -7.62 -3.74
N ARG A 52 4.39 -6.28 -3.84
CA ARG A 52 3.36 -5.41 -3.26
C ARG A 52 3.16 -4.18 -4.11
N PHE A 53 1.97 -3.61 -4.04
CA PHE A 53 1.79 -2.21 -4.42
C PHE A 53 2.17 -1.32 -3.23
N GLU A 54 3.01 -0.32 -3.47
CA GLU A 54 3.33 0.72 -2.50
C GLU A 54 2.47 1.95 -2.84
N VAL A 55 1.75 2.46 -1.83
CA VAL A 55 1.06 3.74 -1.90
C VAL A 55 1.85 4.72 -1.04
N THR A 56 2.52 5.66 -1.70
CA THR A 56 3.39 6.65 -1.04
C THR A 56 2.86 8.05 -1.23
N PHE A 57 3.13 8.93 -0.27
CA PHE A 57 2.72 10.33 -0.25
C PHE A 57 3.69 11.12 0.64
N ASP A 58 3.75 12.43 0.45
CA ASP A 58 4.74 13.29 1.11
C ASP A 58 4.24 13.84 2.46
N ASP A 59 2.94 13.97 2.64
CA ASP A 59 2.32 14.57 3.82
C ASP A 59 1.17 13.69 4.33
N LEU A 60 1.38 13.06 5.49
CA LEU A 60 0.37 12.23 6.13
C LEU A 60 -0.83 13.05 6.63
N GLU A 61 -0.62 14.25 7.17
CA GLU A 61 -1.72 15.07 7.70
C GLU A 61 -2.67 15.49 6.58
N ALA A 62 -2.13 15.95 5.45
CA ALA A 62 -2.93 16.27 4.28
C ALA A 62 -3.68 15.05 3.72
N VAL A 63 -3.07 13.86 3.75
CA VAL A 63 -3.72 12.62 3.31
C VAL A 63 -4.82 12.19 4.27
N LEU A 64 -4.66 12.42 5.57
CA LEU A 64 -5.71 12.15 6.55
C LEU A 64 -6.92 13.10 6.38
N ASP A 65 -6.70 14.34 5.96
CA ASP A 65 -7.79 15.26 5.57
C ASP A 65 -8.55 14.76 4.32
N GLU A 66 -7.87 14.06 3.40
CA GLU A 66 -8.46 13.40 2.23
C GLU A 66 -8.51 11.85 2.35
N ILE A 67 -8.70 11.32 3.56
CA ILE A 67 -8.55 9.87 3.85
C ILE A 67 -9.41 8.97 2.96
N ASN A 68 -10.56 9.45 2.49
CA ASN A 68 -11.45 8.70 1.60
C ASN A 68 -10.75 8.28 0.29
N THR A 69 -9.90 9.14 -0.27
CA THR A 69 -9.14 8.82 -1.50
C THR A 69 -8.13 7.70 -1.22
N LEU A 70 -7.45 7.74 -0.07
CA LEU A 70 -6.53 6.69 0.33
C LEU A 70 -7.26 5.35 0.54
N ILE A 71 -8.39 5.38 1.25
CA ILE A 71 -9.23 4.20 1.49
C ILE A 71 -9.70 3.58 0.16
N GLU A 72 -10.17 4.40 -0.78
CA GLU A 72 -10.64 3.91 -2.08
C GLU A 72 -9.51 3.28 -2.90
N VAL A 73 -8.32 3.87 -2.92
CA VAL A 73 -7.14 3.29 -3.58
C VAL A 73 -6.76 1.95 -2.94
N GLN A 74 -6.71 1.90 -1.62
CA GLN A 74 -6.38 0.68 -0.87
C GLN A 74 -7.39 -0.45 -1.13
N ALA A 75 -8.69 -0.15 -1.04
CA ALA A 75 -9.75 -1.11 -1.30
C ALA A 75 -9.74 -1.59 -2.76
N THR A 76 -9.51 -0.68 -3.70
CA THR A 76 -9.41 -1.03 -5.14
C THR A 76 -8.23 -1.97 -5.41
N LEU A 77 -7.05 -1.65 -4.88
CA LEU A 77 -5.86 -2.50 -5.05
C LEU A 77 -6.06 -3.87 -4.37
N GLN A 78 -6.64 -3.90 -3.18
CA GLN A 78 -6.94 -5.14 -2.48
C GLN A 78 -7.92 -6.01 -3.29
N GLY A 79 -9.03 -5.43 -3.77
CA GLY A 79 -10.01 -6.15 -4.58
C GLY A 79 -9.47 -6.65 -5.93
N LEU A 80 -8.56 -5.91 -6.56
CA LEU A 80 -7.93 -6.33 -7.82
C LEU A 80 -6.90 -7.44 -7.63
N THR A 81 -6.21 -7.46 -6.50
CA THR A 81 -5.08 -8.39 -6.26
C THR A 81 -5.46 -9.60 -5.43
N GLY A 82 -6.55 -9.53 -4.64
CA GLY A 82 -6.81 -10.48 -3.56
C GLY A 82 -5.69 -10.49 -2.51
N GLY A 83 -4.93 -9.39 -2.41
CA GLY A 83 -3.77 -9.28 -1.53
C GLY A 83 -4.10 -8.82 -0.11
N TYR A 84 -3.09 -8.81 0.74
CA TYR A 84 -3.18 -8.20 2.07
C TYR A 84 -2.91 -6.69 1.98
N LEU A 85 -3.57 -5.94 2.84
CA LEU A 85 -3.32 -4.51 3.03
C LEU A 85 -2.61 -4.29 4.37
N PHE A 86 -1.46 -3.63 4.32
CA PHE A 86 -0.67 -3.27 5.51
C PHE A 86 -0.38 -1.77 5.50
N PRO A 87 -1.10 -0.94 6.29
CA PRO A 87 -0.80 0.48 6.48
C PRO A 87 0.19 0.63 7.64
N PRO A 88 1.47 1.01 7.40
CA PRO A 88 2.47 1.08 8.48
C PRO A 88 2.16 2.14 9.54
N TRP A 89 1.33 3.14 9.22
CA TRP A 89 0.97 4.23 10.11
C TRP A 89 -0.01 3.83 11.23
N ASN A 90 -0.70 2.68 11.11
CA ASN A 90 -1.57 2.14 12.16
C ASN A 90 -1.24 0.71 12.57
N ASP A 91 -0.15 0.15 12.03
CA ASP A 91 0.36 -1.18 12.36
C ASP A 91 -0.72 -2.28 12.30
N ASN A 92 -1.57 -2.22 11.27
CA ASN A 92 -2.67 -3.17 11.10
C ASN A 92 -2.52 -3.97 9.81
N VAL A 93 -2.93 -5.25 9.83
CA VAL A 93 -2.98 -6.09 8.62
C VAL A 93 -4.42 -6.46 8.34
N MET A 94 -4.87 -6.16 7.12
CA MET A 94 -6.20 -6.52 6.64
C MET A 94 -6.09 -7.60 5.57
N ALA A 95 -6.78 -8.71 5.78
CA ALA A 95 -6.93 -9.78 4.79
C ALA A 95 -7.85 -9.33 3.64
N PRO A 96 -7.69 -9.90 2.43
CA PRO A 96 -8.67 -9.71 1.36
C PRO A 96 -10.05 -10.22 1.79
N GLU A 97 -11.12 -9.53 1.34
CA GLU A 97 -12.52 -9.97 1.53
C GLU A 97 -12.93 -11.11 0.59
#